data_AF-A0AB40DNF5-F1
#
_entry.id   AF-A0AB40DNF5-F1
#
_cell.length_a   1.000
_cell.length_b   1.000
_cell.length_c   1.000
_cell.angle_alpha   90.00
_cell.angle_beta   90.00
_cell.angle_gamma   90.00
#
_symmetry.space_group_name_H-M   'P 1'
#
loop_
_entity.id
_entity.type
_entity.pdbx_description
1 polymer ?
#
loop_
_entity_poly.entity_id
_entity_poly.type
_entity_poly.pdbx_seq_one_letter_code
_entity_poly.pdbx_strand_id
1 'polypeptide(L)'
;MDKNDELQLQSLLVSFGLPEVFEELNRKGVTFKSLKFLTADDIRDAIGNIGIRAEFRYKLLGWQKSQTQVRNKTKRSPLQVLRNPNWLQTF
;
A
#
# COMPACT_ATOMS: atom_id res chain seq x y z
N MET A 1 12.87 11.99 -6.72
CA MET A 1 11.49 11.50 -6.46
C MET A 1 10.54 12.31 -7.31
N ASP A 2 9.46 11.71 -7.84
CA ASP A 2 8.43 12.48 -8.55
C ASP A 2 7.50 13.18 -7.54
N LYS A 3 7.01 14.38 -7.86
CA LYS A 3 6.21 15.21 -6.92
C LYS A 3 4.94 14.50 -6.44
N ASN A 4 4.34 13.67 -7.30
CA ASN A 4 3.12 12.95 -6.92
C ASN A 4 3.42 11.84 -5.90
N ASP A 5 4.47 11.06 -6.13
CA ASP A 5 4.94 10.04 -5.19
C ASP A 5 5.32 10.67 -3.83
N GLU A 6 5.90 11.87 -3.85
CA GLU A 6 6.22 12.65 -2.64
C GLU A 6 4.97 12.98 -1.81
N LEU A 7 3.95 13.54 -2.46
CA LEU A 7 2.68 13.87 -1.81
C LEU A 7 1.98 12.62 -1.27
N GLN A 8 2.03 11.50 -2.00
CA GLN A 8 1.46 10.23 -1.54
C GLN A 8 2.20 9.68 -0.33
N LEU A 9 3.53 9.77 -0.31
CA LEU A 9 4.34 9.35 0.83
C LEU A 9 4.02 10.21 2.05
N GLN A 10 4.01 11.53 1.92
CA GLN A 10 3.67 12.44 3.01
C GLN A 10 2.26 12.21 3.55
N SER A 11 1.27 12.08 2.66
CA SER A 11 -0.12 11.82 3.06
C SER A 11 -0.26 10.50 3.82
N LEU A 12 0.44 9.44 3.39
CA LEU A 12 0.44 8.17 4.10
C LEU A 12 1.08 8.30 5.48
N LEU A 13 2.22 8.99 5.60
CA LEU A 13 2.91 9.19 6.87
C LEU A 13 2.07 10.03 7.85
N VAL A 14 1.35 11.04 7.35
CA VAL A 14 0.36 11.78 8.14
C VAL A 14 -0.76 10.85 8.61
N SER A 15 -1.28 9.95 7.76
CA SER A 15 -2.28 8.97 8.18
C SER A 15 -1.76 7.97 9.21
N PHE A 16 -0.45 7.71 9.18
CA PHE A 16 0.24 6.96 10.21
C PHE A 16 0.50 7.79 11.47
N GLY A 17 0.27 9.09 11.49
CA GLY A 17 0.67 9.96 12.60
C GLY A 17 2.19 9.98 12.82
N LEU A 18 2.97 9.78 11.76
CA LEU A 18 4.44 9.80 11.77
C LEU A 18 4.99 10.71 10.63
N PRO A 19 4.50 11.95 10.45
CA PRO A 19 5.00 12.84 9.39
C PRO A 19 6.51 13.10 9.49
N GLU A 20 7.08 13.06 10.68
CA GLU A 20 8.51 13.30 10.96
C GLU A 20 9.44 12.28 10.29
N VAL A 21 8.94 11.08 9.96
CA VAL A 21 9.71 10.00 9.32
C VAL A 21 10.02 10.32 7.85
N PHE A 22 9.33 11.29 7.25
CA PHE A 22 9.46 11.60 5.82
C PHE A 22 10.91 11.88 5.41
N GLU A 23 11.62 12.73 6.15
CA GLU A 23 13.00 13.11 5.82
C GLU A 23 13.98 11.93 5.93
N GLU A 24 13.75 11.01 6.88
CA GLU A 24 14.56 9.79 7.01
C GLU A 24 14.37 8.86 5.80
N LEU A 25 13.12 8.65 5.39
CA LEU A 25 12.78 7.83 4.23
C LEU A 25 13.27 8.46 2.91
N ASN A 26 13.05 9.76 2.73
CA ASN A 26 13.43 10.48 1.51
C ASN A 26 14.95 10.49 1.31
N ARG A 27 15.73 10.73 2.37
CA ARG A 27 17.21 10.64 2.33
C ARG A 27 17.72 9.27 1.90
N LYS A 28 16.93 8.22 2.13
CA LYS A 28 17.27 6.83 1.78
C LYS A 28 16.69 6.41 0.43
N GLY A 29 16.09 7.34 -0.31
CA GLY A 29 15.47 7.08 -1.61
C GLY A 29 14.21 6.22 -1.53
N VAL A 30 13.59 6.12 -0.35
CA VAL A 30 12.33 5.41 -0.19
C VAL A 30 11.21 6.25 -0.80
N THR A 31 10.49 5.63 -1.73
CA THR A 31 9.35 6.21 -2.45
C THR A 31 8.04 5.59 -1.96
N PHE A 32 6.91 6.25 -2.18
CA PHE A 32 5.60 5.67 -1.92
C PHE A 32 5.45 4.31 -2.63
N LYS A 33 5.90 4.23 -3.88
CA LYS A 33 5.89 2.99 -4.68
C LYS A 33 6.75 1.87 -4.08
N SER A 34 7.86 2.17 -3.40
CA SER A 34 8.75 1.16 -2.83
C SER A 34 8.28 0.64 -1.47
N LEU A 35 7.36 1.33 -0.78
CA LEU A 35 6.86 0.94 0.55
C LEU A 35 6.32 -0.50 0.62
N LYS A 36 5.73 -1.00 -0.46
CA LYS A 36 5.21 -2.38 -0.55
C LYS A 36 6.30 -3.46 -0.55
N PHE A 37 7.56 -3.08 -0.74
CA PHE A 37 8.70 -3.99 -0.82
C PHE A 37 9.63 -3.89 0.38
N LEU A 38 9.46 -2.87 1.24
CA LEU A 38 10.35 -2.66 2.37
C LEU A 38 10.32 -3.84 3.33
N THR A 39 11.51 -4.35 3.64
CA THR A 39 11.76 -5.38 4.64
C THR A 39 12.03 -4.75 6.01
N ALA A 40 12.14 -5.59 7.04
CA ALA A 40 12.50 -5.13 8.38
C ALA A 40 13.89 -4.49 8.42
N ASP A 41 14.83 -5.01 7.64
CA ASP A 41 16.21 -4.50 7.57
C ASP A 41 16.25 -3.15 6.84
N ASP A 42 15.52 -2.99 5.73
CA ASP A 42 15.42 -1.70 5.04
C ASP A 42 14.89 -0.59 5.95
N ILE A 43 13.86 -0.91 6.75
CA ILE A 43 13.28 0.03 7.71
C ILE A 43 14.28 0.33 8.83
N ARG A 44 15.07 -0.64 9.29
CA ARG A 44 16.12 -0.43 10.29
C ARG A 44 17.20 0.52 9.77
N ASP A 45 17.59 0.36 8.51
CA ASP A 45 18.65 1.15 7.90
C ASP A 45 18.16 2.55 7.49
N ALA A 46 16.85 2.72 7.32
CA ALA A 46 16.23 3.99 7.01
C ALA A 46 15.86 4.81 8.25
N ILE A 47 15.29 4.17 9.28
CA ILE A 47 14.78 4.82 10.49
C ILE A 47 15.66 4.48 11.69
N GLY A 48 16.38 5.49 12.20
CA GLY A 48 17.36 5.30 13.27
C GLY A 48 16.71 5.05 14.63
N ASN A 49 15.66 5.80 14.96
CA ASN A 49 14.99 5.71 16.25
C ASN A 49 14.18 4.41 16.36
N ILE A 50 14.49 3.59 17.37
CA ILE A 50 13.86 2.28 17.55
C ILE A 50 12.35 2.33 17.82
N GLY A 51 11.87 3.33 18.56
CA GLY A 51 10.46 3.48 18.89
C GLY A 51 9.64 3.83 17.66
N ILE A 52 10.07 4.89 16.96
CA ILE A 52 9.47 5.34 15.69
C ILE A 52 9.50 4.22 14.64
N ARG A 53 10.63 3.51 14.54
CA ARG A 53 10.79 2.36 13.64
C ARG A 53 9.79 1.25 13.92
N ALA A 54 9.61 0.88 15.19
CA ALA A 54 8.66 -0.17 15.57
C ALA A 54 7.23 0.21 15.21
N GLU A 55 6.84 1.46 15.47
CA GLU A 55 5.52 1.99 15.16
C GLU A 55 5.27 2.08 13.66
N PHE A 56 6.23 2.62 12.90
CA PHE A 56 6.18 2.68 11.44
C PHE A 56 6.03 1.29 10.84
N ARG A 57 6.84 0.32 11.28
CA ARG A 57 6.78 -1.07 10.79
C ARG A 57 5.40 -1.70 11.05
N TYR A 58 4.85 -1.51 12.24
CA TYR A 58 3.52 -2.01 12.59
C TYR A 58 2.44 -1.44 11.64
N LYS A 59 2.44 -0.11 11.43
CA LYS A 59 1.47 0.57 10.56
C LYS A 59 1.65 0.19 9.09
N LEU A 60 2.90 0.11 8.61
CA LEU A 60 3.21 -0.30 7.24
C LEU A 60 2.70 -1.71 6.94
N LEU A 61 2.89 -2.67 7.84
CA LEU A 61 2.37 -4.03 7.68
C LEU A 61 0.83 -4.06 7.58
N GLY A 62 0.14 -3.24 8.39
CA GLY A 62 -1.30 -3.07 8.31
C GLY A 62 -1.74 -2.53 6.94
N TRP A 63 -1.05 -1.51 6.45
CA TRP A 63 -1.29 -0.93 5.13
C TRP A 63 -1.02 -1.93 3.99
N GLN A 64 0.10 -2.66 4.01
CA GLN A 64 0.42 -3.67 2.98
C GLN A 64 -0.66 -4.77 2.89
N LYS A 65 -1.21 -5.19 4.04
CA LYS A 65 -2.34 -6.14 4.09
C LYS A 65 -3.60 -5.57 3.45
N SER A 66 -3.94 -4.31 3.71
CA SER A 66 -5.14 -3.68 3.13
C SER A 66 -5.03 -3.54 1.61
N GLN A 67 -3.86 -3.18 1.09
CA GLN A 67 -3.59 -3.11 -0.35
C GLN A 67 -3.79 -4.47 -1.05
N THR A 68 -3.37 -5.56 -0.38
CA THR A 68 -3.52 -6.92 -0.91
C THR A 68 -4.99 -7.37 -0.94
N GLN A 69 -5.78 -6.99 0.07
CA GLN A 69 -7.21 -7.31 0.12
C GLN A 69 -8.00 -6.56 -0.95
N VAL A 70 -7.68 -5.29 -1.23
CA VAL A 70 -8.29 -4.54 -2.34
C VAL A 70 -7.98 -5.23 -3.67
N ARG A 71 -6.72 -5.61 -3.91
CA ARG A 71 -6.33 -6.34 -5.13
C ARG A 71 -7.10 -7.65 -5.31
N ASN A 72 -7.33 -8.39 -4.23
CA ASN A 72 -8.06 -9.66 -4.28
C ASN A 72 -9.58 -9.48 -4.50
N LYS A 73 -10.16 -8.37 -4.00
CA LYS A 73 -11.57 -8.01 -4.29
C LYS A 73 -11.76 -7.60 -5.74
N THR A 74 -10.84 -6.81 -6.32
CA THR A 74 -10.90 -6.42 -7.74
C THR A 74 -10.75 -7.62 -8.69
N LYS A 75 -9.96 -8.64 -8.31
CA LYS A 75 -9.91 -9.91 -9.06
C LYS A 75 -11.19 -10.75 -9.01
N ARG A 76 -12.13 -10.42 -8.11
CA ARG A 76 -13.38 -11.17 -7.87
C ARG A 76 -14.65 -10.38 -8.23
N SER A 77 -14.54 -9.29 -9.01
CA SER A 77 -15.71 -8.55 -9.51
C SER A 77 -16.19 -9.07 -10.88
N PRO A 78 -17.51 -9.08 -11.15
CA PRO A 78 -18.23 -10.14 -11.86
C PRO A 78 -18.42 -9.85 -13.36
N LEU A 79 -17.52 -10.36 -14.21
CA LEU A 79 -17.76 -10.41 -15.67
C LEU A 79 -18.19 -11.80 -16.16
N GLN A 80 -18.74 -12.64 -15.29
CA GLN A 80 -19.34 -13.93 -15.67
C GLN A 80 -20.88 -13.95 -15.63
N VAL A 81 -21.56 -12.83 -15.37
CA VAL A 81 -23.05 -12.78 -15.37
C VAL A 81 -23.62 -12.32 -16.72
N LEU A 82 -22.79 -12.03 -17.73
CA LEU A 82 -23.27 -11.68 -19.08
C LEU A 82 -22.70 -12.62 -20.15
N ARG A 83 -23.32 -13.78 -20.32
CA ARG A 83 -23.44 -14.50 -21.61
C ARG A 83 -24.58 -15.52 -21.48
N ASN A 84 -25.82 -15.07 -21.62
CA ASN A 84 -26.65 -15.10 -22.84
C ASN A 84 -27.57 -16.36 -22.87
N PRO A 85 -28.67 -16.35 -23.63
CA PRO A 85 -30.03 -16.52 -23.11
C PRO A 85 -30.72 -17.74 -23.78
N ASN A 86 -32.04 -17.83 -23.64
CA ASN A 86 -32.96 -18.58 -24.50
C ASN A 86 -33.43 -19.96 -23.98
N TRP A 87 -34.57 -19.96 -23.26
CA TRP A 87 -35.43 -21.13 -23.04
C TRP A 87 -36.87 -20.90 -23.55
N LEU A 88 -37.07 -19.99 -24.50
CA LEU A 88 -38.31 -19.90 -25.28
C LEU A 88 -38.09 -20.51 -26.65
N GLN A 89 -38.00 -21.85 -26.70
CA GLN A 89 -38.31 -22.66 -27.88
C GLN A 89 -38.30 -24.14 -27.51
N THR A 90 -39.46 -24.63 -27.08
CA THR A 90 -39.94 -25.96 -27.48
C THR A 90 -41.47 -25.88 -27.51
N PHE A 91 -42.01 -26.42 -28.60
CA PHE A 91 -43.41 -26.44 -29.04
C PHE A 91 -44.39 -26.93 -27.98
#